data_AF-A0A7X3UJ29-F1
#
_entry.id   AF-A0A7X3UJ29-F1
#
_cell.length_a   1.000
_cell.length_b   1.000
_cell.length_c   1.000
_cell.angle_alpha   90.00
_cell.angle_beta   90.00
_cell.angle_gamma   90.00
#
_symmetry.space_group_name_H-M   'P 1'
#
loop_
_entity.id
_entity.type
_entity.pdbx_description
1 polymer ?
#
loop_
_entity_poly.entity_id
_entity_poly.type
_entity_poly.pdbx_seq_one_letter_code
_entity_poly.pdbx_strand_id
1 'polypeptide(L)'
;MRHLAVVIVMIIVWLNGLIWLGNQVDPSTKYATEIEYKYARYCAGCHGNDGQGNGRIGRFKKLDPADLTDNNLWEMHDDQQLLDSISHG
;
A
#
# COMPACT_ATOMS: atom_id res chain seq x y z
N MET A 1 38.05 -29.33 6.82
CA MET A 1 37.36 -29.47 5.51
C MET A 1 35.91 -29.93 5.65
N ARG A 2 35.62 -31.14 6.16
CA ARG A 2 34.25 -31.70 6.21
C ARG A 2 33.25 -30.91 7.09
N HIS A 3 33.68 -30.49 8.29
CA HIS A 3 32.84 -29.67 9.18
C HIS A 3 32.53 -28.28 8.61
N LEU A 4 33.50 -27.67 7.91
CA LEU A 4 33.31 -26.37 7.24
C LEU A 4 32.24 -26.48 6.14
N ALA A 5 32.26 -27.55 5.35
CA ALA A 5 31.26 -27.80 4.30
C ALA A 5 29.85 -27.97 4.89
N VAL A 6 29.70 -28.69 6.00
CA VAL A 6 28.40 -28.88 6.68
C VAL A 6 27.84 -27.54 7.16
N VAL A 7 28.67 -26.70 7.77
CA VAL A 7 28.25 -25.37 8.24
C VAL A 7 27.80 -24.48 7.09
N ILE A 8 28.54 -24.47 5.97
CA ILE A 8 28.19 -23.68 4.78
C ILE A 8 26.83 -24.13 4.22
N VAL A 9 26.60 -25.44 4.09
CA VAL A 9 25.32 -25.98 3.60
C VAL A 9 24.18 -25.60 4.54
N MET A 10 24.38 -25.69 5.87
CA MET A 10 23.37 -25.25 6.83
C MET A 10 23.04 -23.77 6.64
N ILE A 11 24.05 -22.89 6.55
CA ILE A 11 23.82 -21.45 6.34
C ILE A 11 23.01 -21.21 5.06
N ILE A 12 23.34 -21.89 3.96
CA ILE A 12 22.61 -21.76 2.70
C ILE A 12 21.15 -22.18 2.88
N VAL A 13 20.87 -23.31 3.53
CA VAL A 13 19.50 -23.77 3.80
C VAL A 13 18.72 -22.76 4.63
N TRP A 14 19.34 -22.23 5.69
CA TRP A 14 18.72 -21.21 6.55
C TRP A 14 18.44 -19.90 5.81
N LEU A 15 19.39 -19.41 5.01
CA LEU A 15 19.21 -18.20 4.22
C LEU A 15 18.09 -18.36 3.17
N ASN A 16 18.06 -19.49 2.47
CA ASN A 16 16.99 -19.77 1.50
C ASN A 16 15.62 -19.93 2.16
N GLY A 17 15.56 -20.58 3.33
CA GLY A 17 14.32 -20.71 4.11
C GLY A 17 13.77 -19.37 4.57
N LEU A 18 14.63 -18.46 5.03
CA LEU A 18 14.22 -17.10 5.42
C LEU A 18 13.71 -16.27 4.24
N ILE A 19 14.38 -16.35 3.08
CA ILE A 19 13.93 -15.68 1.85
C ILE A 19 12.56 -16.21 1.43
N TRP A 20 12.36 -17.53 1.49
CA TRP A 20 11.07 -18.15 1.17
C TRP A 20 9.95 -17.66 2.09
N LEU A 21 10.19 -17.59 3.41
CA LEU A 21 9.21 -17.06 4.37
C LEU A 21 8.83 -15.60 4.10
N GLY A 22 9.80 -14.75 3.74
CA GLY A 22 9.54 -13.35 3.43
C GLY A 22 8.65 -13.15 2.19
N ASN A 23 8.77 -14.03 1.20
CA ASN A 23 8.04 -13.91 -0.07
C ASN A 23 6.57 -14.38 -0.01
N GLN A 24 6.13 -14.99 1.10
CA GLN A 24 4.74 -15.48 1.22
C GLN A 24 3.75 -14.45 1.72
N VAL A 25 4.20 -13.32 2.24
CA VAL A 25 3.33 -12.29 2.81
C VAL A 25 2.99 -11.27 1.73
N ASP A 26 2.02 -11.61 0.88
CA ASP A 26 1.41 -10.62 -0.01
C ASP A 26 0.30 -9.87 0.75
N PRO A 27 0.48 -8.58 1.08
CA PRO A 27 -0.52 -7.80 1.79
C PRO A 27 -1.81 -7.58 0.99
N SER A 28 -1.80 -7.80 -0.33
CA SER A 28 -2.99 -7.69 -1.19
C SER A 28 -4.04 -8.75 -0.83
N THR A 29 -3.62 -9.93 -0.39
CA THR A 29 -4.50 -11.06 -0.03
C THR A 29 -5.43 -10.79 1.16
N LYS A 30 -5.16 -9.72 1.93
CA LYS A 30 -6.02 -9.27 3.02
C LYS A 30 -7.33 -8.62 2.53
N TYR A 31 -7.34 -8.09 1.30
CA TYR A 31 -8.46 -7.33 0.75
C TYR A 31 -9.25 -8.18 -0.24
N ALA A 32 -10.55 -7.93 -0.40
CA ALA A 32 -11.40 -8.73 -1.27
C ALA A 32 -11.11 -8.45 -2.75
N THR A 33 -10.60 -7.26 -3.07
CA THR A 33 -10.24 -6.86 -4.43
C THR A 33 -8.91 -6.11 -4.50
N GLU A 34 -8.30 -6.10 -5.69
CA GLU A 34 -7.13 -5.27 -5.97
C GLU A 34 -7.43 -3.77 -5.78
N ILE A 35 -8.65 -3.33 -6.07
CA ILE A 35 -9.09 -1.94 -5.91
C ILE A 35 -9.09 -1.55 -4.42
N GLU A 36 -9.67 -2.38 -3.56
CA GLU A 36 -9.66 -2.17 -2.11
C GLU A 36 -8.24 -2.10 -1.56
N TYR A 37 -7.35 -3.00 -2.01
CA TYR A 37 -5.94 -2.96 -1.62
C TYR A 37 -5.27 -1.65 -2.05
N LYS A 38 -5.42 -1.24 -3.30
CA LYS A 38 -4.84 0.01 -3.81
C LYS A 38 -5.33 1.22 -3.04
N TYR A 39 -6.63 1.28 -2.78
CA TYR A 39 -7.22 2.35 -1.98
C TYR A 39 -6.62 2.40 -0.57
N ALA A 40 -6.58 1.26 0.13
CA ALA A 40 -6.02 1.17 1.47
C ALA A 40 -4.52 1.52 1.51
N ARG A 41 -3.78 1.12 0.47
CA ARG A 41 -2.32 1.28 0.40
C ARG A 41 -1.87 2.70 0.06
N TYR A 42 -2.62 3.39 -0.80
CA TYR A 42 -2.20 4.66 -1.41
C TYR A 42 -3.09 5.85 -1.04
N CYS A 43 -4.40 5.65 -0.85
CA CYS A 43 -5.37 6.74 -0.68
C CYS A 43 -5.77 6.94 0.79
N ALA A 44 -6.06 5.85 1.50
CA ALA A 44 -6.68 5.88 2.83
C ALA A 44 -5.82 6.55 3.92
N GLY A 45 -4.51 6.61 3.73
CA GLY A 45 -3.61 7.32 4.64
C GLY A 45 -3.98 8.81 4.78
N CYS A 46 -4.35 9.44 3.67
CA CYS A 46 -4.78 10.84 3.63
C CYS A 46 -6.31 10.98 3.67
N HIS A 47 -7.03 10.19 2.87
CA HIS A 47 -8.48 10.34 2.71
C HIS A 47 -9.33 9.55 3.72
N GLY A 48 -8.73 8.71 4.58
CA GLY A 48 -9.48 7.86 5.50
C GLY A 48 -9.87 6.52 4.88
N ASN A 49 -10.32 5.57 5.69
CA ASN A 49 -10.73 4.25 5.19
C ASN A 49 -12.07 4.31 4.42
N ASP A 50 -12.85 5.35 4.66
CA ASP A 50 -14.17 5.61 4.12
C ASP A 50 -14.20 6.76 3.10
N GLY A 51 -13.06 7.41 2.82
CA GLY A 51 -12.96 8.48 1.82
C GLY A 51 -13.26 9.89 2.30
N GLN A 52 -13.63 10.08 3.56
CA GLN A 52 -14.13 11.37 4.08
C GLN A 52 -13.03 12.42 4.39
N GLY A 53 -11.84 12.31 3.81
CA GLY A 53 -10.73 13.24 4.08
C GLY A 53 -10.14 13.15 5.51
N ASN A 54 -10.51 12.14 6.30
CA ASN A 54 -10.21 12.07 7.74
C ASN A 54 -8.92 11.27 8.09
N GLY A 55 -8.11 10.94 7.07
CA GLY A 55 -6.95 10.07 7.17
C GLY A 55 -5.89 10.59 8.14
N ARG A 56 -5.21 9.66 8.84
CA ARG A 56 -4.21 10.01 9.87
C ARG A 56 -3.06 10.83 9.30
N ILE A 57 -2.58 10.51 8.10
CA ILE A 57 -1.49 11.24 7.44
C ILE A 57 -1.97 12.64 7.08
N GLY A 58 -3.17 12.77 6.50
CA GLY A 58 -3.77 14.06 6.15
C GLY A 58 -3.83 14.99 7.36
N ARG A 59 -4.39 14.52 8.47
CA ARG A 59 -4.45 15.27 9.74
C ARG A 59 -3.06 15.61 10.29
N PHE A 60 -2.13 14.66 10.34
CA PHE A 60 -0.79 14.89 10.89
C PHE A 60 0.02 15.89 10.07
N LYS A 61 -0.11 15.83 8.74
CA LYS A 61 0.57 16.74 7.81
C LYS A 61 -0.19 18.05 7.60
N LYS A 62 -1.37 18.23 8.22
CA LYS A 62 -2.27 19.37 8.00
C LYS A 62 -2.58 19.58 6.52
N LEU A 63 -2.72 18.47 5.80
CA LEU A 63 -3.26 18.48 4.44
C LEU A 63 -4.78 18.64 4.57
N ASP A 64 -5.39 19.19 3.52
CA ASP A 64 -6.84 19.26 3.37
C ASP A 64 -7.28 18.31 2.24
N PRO A 65 -7.19 16.98 2.44
CA PRO A 65 -7.56 16.03 1.40
C PRO A 65 -9.07 16.08 1.15
N ALA A 66 -9.46 16.12 -0.12
CA ALA A 66 -10.86 16.12 -0.54
C ALA A 66 -11.66 14.94 0.05
N ASP A 67 -12.95 15.16 0.28
CA ASP A 67 -13.91 14.09 0.59
C ASP A 67 -14.26 13.35 -0.71
N LEU A 68 -13.75 12.13 -0.86
CA LEU A 68 -13.96 11.29 -2.04
C LEU A 68 -15.39 10.71 -2.09
N THR A 69 -16.20 10.91 -1.06
CA THR A 69 -17.62 10.55 -1.02
C THR A 69 -18.53 11.66 -1.50
N ASP A 70 -18.00 12.88 -1.71
CA ASP A 70 -18.77 14.00 -2.24
C ASP A 70 -18.97 13.86 -3.75
N ASN A 71 -20.22 13.67 -4.18
CA ASN A 71 -20.56 13.59 -5.60
C ASN A 71 -20.20 14.86 -6.37
N ASN A 72 -20.23 16.04 -5.73
CA ASN A 72 -19.89 17.28 -6.41
C ASN A 72 -18.41 17.29 -6.83
N LEU A 73 -17.51 16.64 -6.08
CA LEU A 73 -16.11 16.48 -6.45
C LEU A 73 -15.97 15.83 -7.83
N TRP A 74 -16.72 14.73 -8.03
CA TRP A 74 -16.67 13.93 -9.25
C TRP A 74 -17.42 14.58 -10.41
N GLU A 75 -18.46 15.39 -10.13
CA GLU A 75 -19.18 16.14 -11.17
C GLU A 75 -18.41 17.36 -11.68
N MET A 76 -17.59 17.98 -10.82
CA MET A 76 -16.82 19.18 -11.16
C MET A 76 -15.51 18.89 -11.90
N HIS A 77 -15.04 17.63 -11.89
CA HIS A 77 -13.76 17.25 -12.49
C HIS A 77 -13.93 16.09 -13.45
N ASP A 78 -13.31 16.19 -14.63
CA ASP A 78 -13.22 15.05 -15.53
C ASP A 78 -12.10 14.07 -15.09
N ASP A 79 -12.10 12.89 -15.70
CA ASP A 79 -11.11 11.84 -15.41
C ASP A 79 -9.66 12.31 -15.63
N GLN A 80 -9.42 13.20 -16.60
CA GLN A 80 -8.05 13.68 -16.87
C GLN A 80 -7.57 14.57 -15.74
N GLN A 81 -8.41 15.49 -15.26
CA GLN A 81 -8.11 16.35 -14.13
C GLN A 81 -7.87 15.54 -12.84
N LEU A 82 -8.69 14.51 -12.61
CA LEU A 82 -8.52 13.62 -11.45
C LEU A 82 -7.21 12.82 -11.55
N LEU A 83 -6.91 12.24 -12.70
CA LEU A 83 -5.66 11.51 -12.92
C LEU A 83 -4.43 12.43 -12.82
N ASP A 84 -4.52 13.67 -13.26
CA ASP A 84 -3.47 14.67 -13.10
C ASP A 84 -3.20 14.95 -11.62
N SER A 85 -4.25 15.16 -10.82
CA SER A 85 -4.12 15.36 -9.37
C SER A 85 -3.46 14.17 -8.65
N ILE A 86 -3.77 12.94 -9.08
CA ILE A 86 -3.19 11.72 -8.49
C ILE A 86 -1.71 11.58 -8.85
N SER A 87 -1.32 12.00 -10.06
CA SER A 87 0.03 11.80 -10.57
C SER A 87 1.01 12.92 -10.23
N HIS A 88 0.52 14.15 -10.04
CA HIS A 88 1.35 15.32 -9.77
C HIS A 88 1.24 15.90 -8.35
N GLY A 89 0.16 15.57 -7.63
CA GLY A 89 -0.08 16.02 -6.25
C GLY A 89 -0.74 17.39 -6.14
#